data_AF-K9QZU6-F1
#
_entry.id   AF-K9QZU6-F1
#
_cell.length_a   1.000
_cell.length_b   1.000
_cell.length_c   1.000
_cell.angle_alpha   90.00
_cell.angle_beta   90.00
_cell.angle_gamma   90.00
#
_symmetry.space_group_name_H-M   'P 1'
#
loop_
_entity.id
_entity.type
_entity.pdbx_description
1 polymer ?
#
loop_
_entity_poly.entity_id
_entity_poly.type
_entity_poly.pdbx_seq_one_letter_code
_entity_poly.pdbx_strand_id
1 'polypeptide(L)'
;MVVSQFKVLKGSIATLALLPLAAIGFMVSASSAKAAALTGSFHFNGGFSVPAGASSLVEFTQDSLKFSPQPITPIILSSQTGSFTAFNSANIADEIIFNPSLSTTVPLFDFGNLPANGVVMPGDDTSSLIDGVNTFTLTSASYELLQLGANVAINVGLNGFFTSSTGEETQGSGIFTFQALNTTVDDLNTLLTSGASTGYLSFSGGVFTTTVPEPATLTGLGLVGAAIGISRRRRNKKLAAHRYSR
;
A
#
# COMPACT_ATOMS: atom_id res chain seq x y z
N MET A 1 71.42 37.38 -31.80
CA MET A 1 71.12 36.89 -33.16
C MET A 1 70.32 35.60 -33.02
N VAL A 2 69.25 35.51 -33.81
CA VAL A 2 68.21 34.47 -34.00
C VAL A 2 68.87 33.08 -34.22
N VAL A 3 68.32 31.91 -33.85
CA VAL A 3 67.21 31.11 -34.45
C VAL A 3 66.97 29.91 -33.49
N SER A 4 65.82 29.56 -32.92
CA SER A 4 64.47 29.14 -33.39
C SER A 4 64.34 27.71 -33.97
N GLN A 5 63.29 26.98 -33.53
CA GLN A 5 62.58 25.82 -34.13
C GLN A 5 62.90 24.39 -33.62
N PHE A 6 61.97 23.42 -33.47
CA PHE A 6 60.50 23.28 -33.65
C PHE A 6 60.04 21.93 -33.04
N LYS A 7 58.77 21.87 -32.55
CA LYS A 7 57.72 20.80 -32.59
C LYS A 7 58.10 19.33 -32.26
N VAL A 8 57.26 18.52 -31.57
CA VAL A 8 56.02 17.93 -32.10
C VAL A 8 55.13 17.32 -31.00
N LEU A 9 53.84 17.59 -31.19
CA LEU A 9 52.60 17.03 -30.66
C LEU A 9 52.51 15.49 -30.67
N LYS A 10 52.08 14.87 -29.56
CA LYS A 10 51.24 13.64 -29.51
C LYS A 10 50.37 13.78 -28.24
N GLY A 11 49.08 14.05 -28.28
CA GLY A 11 48.06 13.45 -29.12
C GLY A 11 47.51 12.22 -28.39
N SER A 12 46.47 12.40 -27.57
CA SER A 12 45.47 11.37 -27.22
C SER A 12 44.28 12.04 -26.55
N ILE A 13 43.27 12.24 -27.39
CA ILE A 13 41.90 12.63 -27.06
C ILE A 13 41.30 11.48 -26.25
N ALA A 14 41.06 11.69 -24.96
CA ALA A 14 40.15 10.84 -24.19
C ALA A 14 38.78 11.53 -24.20
N THR A 15 38.00 11.14 -25.20
CA THR A 15 36.55 11.29 -25.30
C THR A 15 35.88 10.68 -24.06
N LEU A 16 35.79 11.45 -22.98
CA LEU A 16 34.72 11.26 -22.00
C LEU A 16 33.50 11.93 -22.62
N ALA A 17 32.69 11.08 -23.26
CA ALA A 17 31.38 11.42 -23.78
C ALA A 17 30.67 12.34 -22.78
N LEU A 18 30.43 13.57 -23.23
CA LEU A 18 29.35 14.41 -22.73
C LEU A 18 28.08 13.60 -22.94
N LEU A 19 27.70 12.78 -21.96
CA LEU A 19 26.32 12.39 -21.82
C LEU A 19 25.57 13.71 -21.60
N PRO A 20 24.64 14.11 -22.49
CA PRO A 20 23.59 14.97 -22.03
C PRO A 20 22.80 14.09 -21.06
N LEU A 21 23.05 14.22 -19.75
CA LEU A 21 21.94 14.11 -18.83
C LEU A 21 21.00 15.23 -19.26
N ALA A 22 20.11 14.93 -20.20
CA ALA A 22 18.85 15.59 -20.30
C ALA A 22 18.19 15.34 -18.94
N ALA A 23 18.47 16.23 -18.01
CA ALA A 23 17.58 16.51 -16.92
C ALA A 23 16.29 16.97 -17.61
N ILE A 24 15.46 16.00 -17.97
CA ILE A 24 14.04 16.22 -18.11
C ILE A 24 13.65 16.68 -16.73
N GLY A 25 13.70 18.00 -16.54
CA GLY A 25 13.03 18.68 -15.47
C GLY A 25 11.57 18.41 -15.70
N PHE A 26 11.10 17.25 -15.26
CA PHE A 26 9.74 17.17 -14.80
C PHE A 26 9.68 18.24 -13.72
N MET A 27 9.06 19.36 -14.06
CA MET A 27 8.36 20.15 -13.08
C MET A 27 7.32 19.21 -12.49
N VAL A 28 7.77 18.38 -11.54
CA VAL A 28 6.89 17.84 -10.52
C VAL A 28 6.48 19.12 -9.83
N SER A 29 5.31 19.63 -10.19
CA SER A 29 4.61 20.58 -9.34
C SER A 29 4.79 20.07 -7.92
N ALA A 30 5.16 20.95 -7.00
CA ALA A 30 5.05 20.64 -5.58
C ALA A 30 3.55 20.43 -5.31
N SER A 31 3.02 19.27 -5.70
CA SER A 31 1.84 18.68 -5.12
C SER A 31 2.19 18.69 -3.66
N SER A 32 1.54 19.59 -2.92
CA SER A 32 1.48 19.57 -1.47
C SER A 32 1.53 18.12 -1.04
N ALA A 33 2.45 17.76 -0.14
CA ALA A 33 2.36 16.48 0.54
C ALA A 33 0.93 16.39 1.07
N LYS A 34 0.06 15.63 0.38
CA LYS A 34 -1.27 15.36 0.88
C LYS A 34 -1.00 14.66 2.20
N ALA A 35 -1.48 15.23 3.29
CA ALA A 35 -1.33 14.60 4.59
C ALA A 35 -1.92 13.19 4.46
N ALA A 36 -1.08 12.17 4.66
CA ALA A 36 -1.55 10.79 4.68
C ALA A 36 -2.43 10.63 5.93
N ALA A 37 -3.74 10.51 5.73
CA ALA A 37 -4.68 10.69 6.83
C ALA A 37 -5.03 9.39 7.56
N LEU A 38 -4.97 8.25 6.89
CA LEU A 38 -4.96 6.94 7.54
C LEU A 38 -3.58 6.31 7.35
N THR A 39 -2.81 6.19 8.43
CA THR A 39 -1.45 5.64 8.45
C THR A 39 -1.24 4.68 9.60
N GLY A 40 -0.40 3.68 9.39
CA GLY A 40 -0.03 2.67 10.38
C GLY A 40 -0.33 1.27 9.88
N SER A 41 -0.67 0.39 10.81
CA SER A 41 -0.95 -1.01 10.57
C SER A 41 -2.05 -1.50 11.49
N PHE A 42 -2.74 -2.57 11.08
CA PHE A 42 -3.65 -3.31 11.93
C PHE A 42 -3.66 -4.78 11.53
N HIS A 43 -4.01 -5.63 12.49
CA HIS A 43 -4.40 -7.01 12.27
C HIS A 43 -5.91 -7.10 12.42
N PHE A 44 -6.56 -8.00 11.69
CA PHE A 44 -7.99 -8.23 11.87
C PHE A 44 -8.34 -9.71 11.92
N ASN A 45 -9.49 -10.02 12.53
CA ASN A 45 -10.11 -11.35 12.53
C ASN A 45 -11.61 -11.21 12.24
N GLY A 46 -12.27 -12.33 11.92
CA GLY A 46 -13.73 -12.36 11.78
C GLY A 46 -14.44 -11.92 13.06
N GLY A 47 -15.51 -11.15 12.90
CA GLY A 47 -16.39 -10.72 13.99
C GLY A 47 -17.58 -11.64 14.21
N PHE A 48 -18.56 -11.13 14.95
CA PHE A 48 -19.77 -11.86 15.31
C PHE A 48 -21.00 -10.94 15.29
N SER A 49 -22.15 -11.49 14.89
CA SER A 49 -23.42 -10.77 14.91
C SER A 49 -24.52 -11.56 15.64
N VAL A 50 -25.18 -10.91 16.61
CA VAL A 50 -26.30 -11.41 17.42
C VAL A 50 -27.57 -10.69 16.97
N PRO A 51 -28.73 -11.38 16.76
CA PRO A 51 -29.11 -12.70 17.26
C PRO A 51 -28.91 -13.85 16.25
N ALA A 52 -28.40 -13.56 15.05
CA ALA A 52 -28.17 -14.58 14.03
C ALA A 52 -27.16 -15.66 14.48
N GLY A 53 -26.34 -15.37 15.50
CA GLY A 53 -25.30 -16.28 15.97
C GLY A 53 -24.24 -16.53 14.90
N ALA A 54 -24.13 -15.63 13.92
CA ALA A 54 -23.31 -15.80 12.74
C ALA A 54 -21.94 -15.16 12.99
N SER A 55 -20.91 -16.00 13.01
CA SER A 55 -19.53 -15.55 12.82
C SER A 55 -19.35 -15.03 11.39
N SER A 56 -18.38 -14.14 11.19
CA SER A 56 -18.01 -13.73 9.85
C SER A 56 -17.42 -14.92 9.09
N LEU A 57 -18.11 -15.37 8.04
CA LEU A 57 -17.77 -16.52 7.22
C LEU A 57 -17.35 -16.08 5.82
N VAL A 58 -16.51 -16.90 5.19
CA VAL A 58 -16.03 -16.66 3.83
C VAL A 58 -16.31 -17.87 2.95
N GLU A 59 -16.90 -17.61 1.79
CA GLU A 59 -16.98 -18.54 0.67
C GLU A 59 -15.92 -18.16 -0.37
N PHE A 60 -15.11 -19.12 -0.79
CA PHE A 60 -14.04 -18.91 -1.77
C PHE A 60 -14.36 -19.65 -3.07
N THR A 61 -14.29 -18.91 -4.17
CA THR A 61 -14.44 -19.40 -5.55
C THR A 61 -13.18 -19.09 -6.35
N GLN A 62 -13.11 -19.56 -7.60
CA GLN A 62 -12.00 -19.23 -8.48
C GLN A 62 -11.83 -17.73 -8.69
N ASP A 63 -12.94 -16.98 -8.66
CA ASP A 63 -13.00 -15.59 -9.10
C ASP A 63 -13.29 -14.61 -7.96
N SER A 64 -13.71 -15.08 -6.78
CA SER A 64 -14.05 -14.19 -5.67
C SER A 64 -13.99 -14.81 -4.27
N LEU A 65 -14.00 -13.91 -3.27
CA LEU A 65 -14.38 -14.20 -1.89
C LEU A 65 -15.72 -13.54 -1.60
N LYS A 66 -16.67 -14.28 -1.02
CA LYS A 66 -17.94 -13.73 -0.52
C LYS A 66 -18.01 -13.79 1.00
N PHE A 67 -18.46 -12.71 1.61
CA PHE A 67 -18.46 -12.50 3.04
C PHE A 67 -19.88 -12.45 3.59
N SER A 68 -20.08 -13.13 4.71
CA SER A 68 -21.37 -13.14 5.41
C SER A 68 -21.16 -13.02 6.91
N PRO A 69 -22.11 -12.50 7.69
CA PRO A 69 -23.46 -12.09 7.29
C PRO A 69 -23.53 -10.69 6.63
N GLN A 70 -24.50 -10.47 5.73
CA GLN A 70 -24.81 -9.14 5.17
C GLN A 70 -26.06 -8.54 5.86
N PRO A 71 -26.22 -7.20 5.90
CA PRO A 71 -25.40 -6.15 5.26
C PRO A 71 -24.17 -5.71 6.08
N ILE A 72 -23.99 -6.25 7.27
CA ILE A 72 -22.84 -5.94 8.14
C ILE A 72 -22.12 -7.24 8.46
N THR A 73 -20.98 -7.44 7.82
CA THR A 73 -20.00 -8.46 8.21
C THR A 73 -18.95 -7.78 9.08
N PRO A 74 -19.08 -7.81 10.42
CA PRO A 74 -18.11 -7.14 11.27
C PRO A 74 -16.77 -7.87 11.24
N ILE A 75 -15.69 -7.10 11.36
CA ILE A 75 -14.36 -7.62 11.68
C ILE A 75 -13.84 -6.95 12.93
N ILE A 76 -13.06 -7.71 13.70
CA ILE A 76 -12.38 -7.21 14.90
C ILE A 76 -11.02 -6.66 14.46
N LEU A 77 -10.69 -5.44 14.87
CA LEU A 77 -9.36 -4.88 14.68
C LEU A 77 -8.49 -5.10 15.93
N SER A 78 -7.22 -5.41 15.72
CA SER A 78 -6.23 -5.71 16.75
C SER A 78 -4.84 -5.24 16.33
N SER A 79 -3.92 -5.14 17.28
CA SER A 79 -2.52 -4.72 17.03
C SER A 79 -2.41 -3.43 16.21
N GLN A 80 -3.34 -2.49 16.41
CA GLN A 80 -3.39 -1.25 15.65
C GLN A 80 -2.22 -0.32 16.00
N THR A 81 -1.71 0.39 15.00
CA THR A 81 -0.73 1.45 15.14
C THR A 81 -1.17 2.69 14.36
N GLY A 82 -0.56 3.85 14.66
CA GLY A 82 -0.87 5.09 13.98
C GLY A 82 -2.33 5.51 14.14
N SER A 83 -2.95 5.99 13.07
CA SER A 83 -4.33 6.48 13.08
C SER A 83 -5.36 5.36 13.25
N PHE A 84 -4.99 4.10 12.97
CA PHE A 84 -5.92 2.97 13.12
C PHE A 84 -6.28 2.67 14.58
N THR A 85 -5.53 3.22 15.55
CA THR A 85 -5.83 3.10 16.98
C THR A 85 -7.16 3.77 17.39
N ALA A 86 -7.74 4.61 16.51
CA ALA A 86 -9.03 5.24 16.71
C ALA A 86 -10.24 4.33 16.41
N PHE A 87 -10.00 3.14 15.84
CA PHE A 87 -11.05 2.20 15.44
C PHE A 87 -10.86 0.86 16.16
N ASN A 88 -11.97 0.22 16.52
CA ASN A 88 -11.95 -1.13 17.08
C ASN A 88 -12.59 -2.19 16.17
N SER A 89 -13.29 -1.75 15.12
CA SER A 89 -14.05 -2.61 14.22
C SER A 89 -14.06 -2.04 12.80
N ALA A 90 -14.42 -2.88 11.84
CA ALA A 90 -14.81 -2.43 10.51
C ALA A 90 -15.92 -3.31 9.96
N ASN A 91 -16.64 -2.84 8.96
CA ASN A 91 -17.45 -3.69 8.09
C ASN A 91 -16.62 -4.12 6.89
N ILE A 92 -16.66 -5.40 6.53
CA ILE A 92 -16.12 -5.88 5.26
C ILE A 92 -17.24 -5.98 4.22
N ALA A 93 -16.97 -5.53 2.99
CA ALA A 93 -17.89 -5.62 1.88
C ALA A 93 -18.30 -7.07 1.56
N ASP A 94 -19.42 -7.22 0.85
CA ASP A 94 -20.02 -8.52 0.48
C ASP A 94 -19.09 -9.39 -0.37
N GLU A 95 -18.35 -8.80 -1.32
CA GLU A 95 -17.52 -9.58 -2.24
C GLU A 95 -16.20 -8.89 -2.58
N ILE A 96 -15.13 -9.69 -2.63
CA ILE A 96 -13.87 -9.34 -3.28
C ILE A 96 -13.79 -10.12 -4.58
N ILE A 97 -13.71 -9.42 -5.70
CA ILE A 97 -13.45 -10.04 -7.01
C ILE A 97 -11.95 -10.07 -7.25
N PHE A 98 -11.42 -11.23 -7.62
CA PHE A 98 -10.03 -11.39 -8.01
C PHE A 98 -9.82 -10.83 -9.41
N ASN A 99 -9.22 -9.65 -9.47
CA ASN A 99 -8.89 -8.98 -10.71
C ASN A 99 -7.59 -8.19 -10.53
N PRO A 100 -6.63 -8.29 -11.47
CA PRO A 100 -5.41 -7.50 -11.42
C PRO A 100 -5.66 -5.99 -11.50
N SER A 101 -6.81 -5.55 -12.04
CA SER A 101 -7.23 -4.14 -12.06
C SER A 101 -8.75 -4.05 -12.04
N LEU A 102 -9.31 -3.68 -10.90
CA LEU A 102 -10.75 -3.43 -10.79
C LEU A 102 -11.11 -2.16 -11.59
N SER A 103 -12.10 -2.26 -12.48
CA SER A 103 -12.61 -1.13 -13.27
C SER A 103 -13.51 -0.19 -12.45
N THR A 104 -13.94 -0.64 -11.28
CA THR A 104 -14.74 0.10 -10.32
C THR A 104 -14.12 -0.05 -8.94
N THR A 105 -13.98 1.06 -8.24
CA THR A 105 -13.48 1.10 -6.87
C THR A 105 -14.58 0.64 -5.91
N VAL A 106 -14.39 -0.52 -5.30
CA VAL A 106 -15.30 -1.05 -4.28
C VAL A 106 -14.70 -0.77 -2.90
N PRO A 107 -15.36 0.02 -2.03
CA PRO A 107 -14.97 0.11 -0.63
C PRO A 107 -15.02 -1.28 -0.02
N LEU A 108 -13.86 -1.82 0.35
CA LEU A 108 -13.74 -3.12 0.97
C LEU A 108 -13.93 -3.04 2.48
N PHE A 109 -13.33 -2.04 3.12
CA PHE A 109 -13.54 -1.78 4.54
C PHE A 109 -14.14 -0.43 4.78
N ASP A 110 -15.01 -0.37 5.78
CA ASP A 110 -15.52 0.85 6.38
C ASP A 110 -15.23 0.80 7.90
N PHE A 111 -14.33 1.68 8.36
CA PHE A 111 -13.74 1.63 9.70
C PHE A 111 -14.55 2.45 10.70
N GLY A 112 -14.90 1.83 11.82
CA GLY A 112 -15.69 2.49 12.86
C GLY A 112 -15.49 1.87 14.25
N ASN A 113 -16.47 2.12 15.11
CA ASN A 113 -16.43 1.66 16.49
C ASN A 113 -17.72 0.96 16.89
N LEU A 114 -17.57 -0.20 17.53
CA LEU A 114 -18.66 -0.92 18.19
C LEU A 114 -18.45 -0.87 19.71
N PRO A 115 -19.52 -0.96 20.53
CA PRO A 115 -19.38 -1.08 21.98
C PRO A 115 -18.53 -2.28 22.41
N ALA A 116 -18.64 -3.39 21.67
CA ALA A 116 -17.79 -4.56 21.79
C ALA A 116 -17.05 -4.82 20.47
N ASN A 117 -15.72 -4.92 20.51
CA ASN A 117 -14.88 -5.00 19.31
C ASN A 117 -15.34 -6.13 18.37
N GLY A 118 -15.69 -5.77 17.13
CA GLY A 118 -16.20 -6.66 16.09
C GLY A 118 -17.40 -7.54 16.48
N VAL A 119 -18.15 -7.15 17.51
CA VAL A 119 -19.40 -7.83 17.92
C VAL A 119 -20.56 -6.86 17.78
N VAL A 120 -21.51 -7.22 16.93
CA VAL A 120 -22.76 -6.46 16.75
C VAL A 120 -23.85 -7.12 17.60
N MET A 121 -24.35 -6.40 18.60
CA MET A 121 -25.48 -6.82 19.43
C MET A 121 -26.81 -6.21 18.93
N PRO A 122 -27.97 -6.80 19.29
CA PRO A 122 -29.26 -6.21 18.96
C PRO A 122 -29.39 -4.81 19.57
N GLY A 123 -29.63 -3.81 18.71
CA GLY A 123 -29.78 -2.42 19.12
C GLY A 123 -28.48 -1.61 19.21
N ASP A 124 -27.32 -2.21 18.89
CA ASP A 124 -26.09 -1.44 18.72
C ASP A 124 -26.22 -0.46 17.56
N ASP A 125 -25.64 0.73 17.72
CA ASP A 125 -25.47 1.67 16.63
C ASP A 125 -24.30 1.24 15.75
N THR A 126 -24.61 0.86 14.51
CA THR A 126 -23.62 0.44 13.51
C THR A 126 -23.41 1.47 12.42
N SER A 127 -23.92 2.69 12.58
CA SER A 127 -23.89 3.73 11.54
C SER A 127 -22.47 4.06 11.08
N SER A 128 -21.50 4.09 12.01
CA SER A 128 -20.09 4.35 11.68
C SER A 128 -19.39 3.23 10.92
N LEU A 129 -20.06 2.11 10.65
CA LEU A 129 -19.50 0.98 9.89
C LEU A 129 -20.03 0.94 8.45
N ILE A 130 -20.88 1.89 8.08
CA ILE A 130 -21.55 1.94 6.76
C ILE A 130 -21.75 3.38 6.27
N ASP A 131 -21.05 4.35 6.87
CA ASP A 131 -21.19 5.77 6.53
C ASP A 131 -20.32 6.18 5.33
N GLY A 132 -19.45 5.28 4.86
CA GLY A 132 -18.52 5.51 3.77
C GLY A 132 -17.35 6.43 4.15
N VAL A 133 -17.10 6.60 5.45
CA VAL A 133 -16.08 7.49 6.01
C VAL A 133 -14.98 6.64 6.64
N ASN A 134 -13.70 6.98 6.41
CA ASN A 134 -12.59 6.12 6.84
C ASN A 134 -12.70 4.75 6.18
N THR A 135 -12.47 4.68 4.87
CA THR A 135 -12.64 3.44 4.11
C THR A 135 -11.31 2.91 3.60
N PHE A 136 -11.24 1.61 3.31
CA PHE A 136 -10.23 1.04 2.43
C PHE A 136 -10.89 0.65 1.12
N THR A 137 -10.49 1.27 0.03
CA THR A 137 -10.99 0.98 -1.31
C THR A 137 -10.03 0.08 -2.05
N LEU A 138 -10.51 -1.07 -2.49
CA LEU A 138 -9.72 -2.07 -3.19
C LEU A 138 -9.50 -1.67 -4.65
N THR A 139 -8.27 -1.84 -5.14
CA THR A 139 -7.90 -1.61 -6.55
C THR A 139 -7.48 -2.89 -7.25
N SER A 140 -6.89 -3.83 -6.52
CA SER A 140 -6.58 -5.16 -7.01
C SER A 140 -6.59 -6.20 -5.90
N ALA A 141 -6.97 -7.42 -6.27
CA ALA A 141 -6.89 -8.59 -5.42
C ALA A 141 -6.46 -9.80 -6.24
N SER A 142 -5.61 -10.63 -5.64
CA SER A 142 -5.15 -11.89 -6.21
C SER A 142 -4.90 -12.89 -5.11
N TYR A 143 -5.06 -14.18 -5.39
CA TYR A 143 -4.77 -15.24 -4.42
C TYR A 143 -3.66 -16.18 -4.89
N GLU A 144 -3.07 -16.85 -3.92
CA GLU A 144 -2.14 -17.97 -4.07
C GLU A 144 -2.56 -19.12 -3.16
N LEU A 145 -2.42 -20.35 -3.64
CA LEU A 145 -2.64 -21.57 -2.87
C LEU A 145 -1.29 -22.18 -2.49
N LEU A 146 -1.08 -22.38 -1.19
CA LEU A 146 0.15 -22.95 -0.64
C LEU A 146 -0.14 -24.25 0.11
N GLN A 147 0.51 -25.35 -0.29
CA GLN A 147 0.40 -26.62 0.43
C GLN A 147 1.11 -26.52 1.79
N LEU A 148 0.38 -26.84 2.87
CA LEU A 148 0.87 -26.88 4.25
C LEU A 148 0.56 -28.24 4.89
N GLY A 149 1.44 -29.22 4.69
CA GLY A 149 1.20 -30.58 5.16
C GLY A 149 -0.05 -31.17 4.50
N ALA A 150 -1.03 -31.59 5.30
CA ALA A 150 -2.32 -32.12 4.82
C ALA A 150 -3.38 -31.04 4.54
N ASN A 151 -3.01 -29.75 4.64
CA ASN A 151 -3.92 -28.62 4.48
C ASN A 151 -3.42 -27.69 3.37
N VAL A 152 -4.26 -26.76 2.93
CA VAL A 152 -3.89 -25.69 1.99
C VAL A 152 -4.15 -24.34 2.63
N ALA A 153 -3.14 -23.46 2.61
CA ALA A 153 -3.33 -22.05 2.89
C ALA A 153 -3.75 -21.31 1.62
N ILE A 154 -4.77 -20.47 1.74
CA ILE A 154 -5.23 -19.56 0.70
C ILE A 154 -4.80 -18.16 1.14
N ASN A 155 -3.82 -17.59 0.45
CA ASN A 155 -3.31 -16.25 0.72
C ASN A 155 -3.85 -15.29 -0.32
N VAL A 156 -4.58 -14.26 0.09
CA VAL A 156 -5.14 -13.25 -0.81
C VAL A 156 -4.43 -11.92 -0.57
N GLY A 157 -3.65 -11.48 -1.55
CA GLY A 157 -3.03 -10.17 -1.56
C GLY A 157 -4.02 -9.10 -2.00
N LEU A 158 -4.05 -7.98 -1.28
CA LEU A 158 -4.97 -6.87 -1.47
C LEU A 158 -4.17 -5.59 -1.60
N ASN A 159 -4.50 -4.77 -2.60
CA ASN A 159 -3.92 -3.44 -2.75
C ASN A 159 -5.04 -2.42 -2.97
N GLY A 160 -4.81 -1.21 -2.49
CA GLY A 160 -5.82 -0.17 -2.53
C GLY A 160 -5.37 1.14 -1.89
N PHE A 161 -6.36 1.93 -1.53
CA PHE A 161 -6.16 3.20 -0.85
C PHE A 161 -7.07 3.30 0.37
N PHE A 162 -6.53 3.81 1.47
CA PHE A 162 -7.29 4.26 2.61
C PHE A 162 -7.73 5.70 2.39
N THR A 163 -9.00 6.02 2.63
CA THR A 163 -9.56 7.37 2.52
C THR A 163 -10.09 7.81 3.87
N SER A 164 -9.56 8.89 4.44
CA SER A 164 -10.01 9.43 5.73
C SER A 164 -11.36 10.13 5.66
N SER A 165 -11.89 10.52 6.82
CA SER A 165 -13.08 11.37 6.92
C SER A 165 -12.96 12.73 6.24
N THR A 166 -11.73 13.22 6.06
CA THR A 166 -11.42 14.48 5.38
C THR A 166 -11.12 14.28 3.89
N GLY A 167 -11.20 13.04 3.40
CA GLY A 167 -11.04 12.68 1.99
C GLY A 167 -9.59 12.57 1.51
N GLU A 168 -8.59 12.59 2.41
CA GLU A 168 -7.22 12.31 2.00
C GLU A 168 -6.98 10.81 1.85
N GLU A 169 -6.22 10.47 0.80
CA GLU A 169 -5.93 9.10 0.43
C GLU A 169 -4.51 8.69 0.82
N THR A 170 -4.33 7.46 1.27
CA THR A 170 -3.03 6.85 1.56
C THR A 170 -2.97 5.46 0.93
N GLN A 171 -1.88 5.13 0.25
CA GLN A 171 -1.71 3.79 -0.31
C GLN A 171 -1.67 2.74 0.80
N GLY A 172 -2.41 1.65 0.59
CA GLY A 172 -2.52 0.55 1.51
C GLY A 172 -2.36 -0.78 0.79
N SER A 173 -1.74 -1.73 1.48
CA SER A 173 -1.72 -3.12 1.06
C SER A 173 -1.96 -4.02 2.26
N GLY A 174 -2.48 -5.20 2.00
CA GLY A 174 -2.65 -6.22 3.01
C GLY A 174 -2.79 -7.62 2.45
N ILE A 175 -2.88 -8.59 3.35
CA ILE A 175 -3.03 -10.00 3.02
C ILE A 175 -4.15 -10.57 3.88
N PHE A 176 -5.05 -11.35 3.28
CA PHE A 176 -5.93 -12.28 4.00
C PHE A 176 -5.36 -13.68 3.91
N THR A 177 -5.44 -14.43 5.01
CA THR A 177 -5.13 -15.85 4.99
C THR A 177 -6.32 -16.67 5.45
N PHE A 178 -6.60 -17.74 4.72
CA PHE A 178 -7.56 -18.77 5.06
C PHE A 178 -6.90 -20.15 5.00
N GLN A 179 -7.51 -21.14 5.64
CA GLN A 179 -7.01 -22.51 5.60
C GLN A 179 -8.12 -23.46 5.20
N ALA A 180 -7.86 -24.28 4.17
CA ALA A 180 -8.67 -25.43 3.82
C ALA A 180 -8.02 -26.68 4.41
N LEU A 181 -8.78 -27.44 5.21
CA LEU A 181 -8.24 -28.60 5.93
C LEU A 181 -8.41 -29.89 5.14
N ASN A 182 -7.47 -30.82 5.30
CA ASN A 182 -7.51 -32.18 4.71
C ASN A 182 -7.72 -32.19 3.19
N THR A 183 -7.02 -31.30 2.48
CA THR A 183 -7.08 -31.18 1.02
C THR A 183 -5.69 -30.90 0.45
N THR A 184 -5.52 -31.15 -0.85
CA THR A 184 -4.33 -30.72 -1.59
C THR A 184 -4.60 -29.49 -2.44
N VAL A 185 -3.54 -28.80 -2.87
CA VAL A 185 -3.64 -27.69 -3.84
C VAL A 185 -4.26 -28.18 -5.16
N ASP A 186 -3.94 -29.39 -5.60
CA ASP A 186 -4.49 -29.96 -6.84
C ASP A 186 -5.99 -30.25 -6.73
N ASP A 187 -6.43 -30.80 -5.60
CA ASP A 187 -7.85 -31.04 -5.33
C ASP A 187 -8.61 -29.71 -5.28
N LEU A 188 -8.06 -28.71 -4.59
CA LEU A 188 -8.69 -27.39 -4.48
C LEU A 188 -8.73 -26.69 -5.84
N ASN A 189 -7.67 -26.74 -6.64
CA ASN A 189 -7.68 -26.20 -8.00
C ASN A 189 -8.72 -26.91 -8.88
N THR A 190 -8.85 -28.22 -8.75
CA THR A 190 -9.85 -29.01 -9.49
C THR A 190 -11.27 -28.57 -9.09
N LEU A 191 -11.51 -28.37 -7.79
CA LEU A 191 -12.78 -27.87 -7.28
C LEU A 191 -13.10 -26.48 -7.85
N LEU A 192 -12.17 -25.53 -7.74
CA LEU A 192 -12.37 -24.15 -8.18
C LEU A 192 -12.58 -24.06 -9.69
N THR A 193 -11.77 -24.76 -10.49
CA THR A 193 -11.89 -24.76 -11.96
C THR A 193 -13.14 -25.47 -12.48
N SER A 194 -13.79 -26.29 -11.65
CA SER A 194 -15.12 -26.85 -11.96
C SER A 194 -16.28 -25.86 -11.74
N GLY A 195 -15.99 -24.66 -11.21
CA GLY A 195 -16.98 -23.65 -10.83
C GLY A 195 -17.61 -23.87 -9.46
N ALA A 196 -17.10 -24.82 -8.67
CA ALA A 196 -17.53 -25.04 -7.30
C ALA A 196 -16.82 -24.11 -6.31
N SER A 197 -17.36 -24.01 -5.11
CA SER A 197 -16.83 -23.18 -4.03
C SER A 197 -16.37 -24.04 -2.85
N THR A 198 -15.45 -23.49 -2.06
CA THR A 198 -15.16 -23.98 -0.71
C THR A 198 -15.72 -22.99 0.30
N GLY A 199 -16.62 -23.48 1.16
CA GLY A 199 -17.38 -22.67 2.10
C GLY A 199 -16.85 -22.76 3.54
N TYR A 200 -17.36 -21.86 4.38
CA TYR A 200 -17.12 -21.82 5.83
C TYR A 200 -15.65 -21.67 6.24
N LEU A 201 -14.86 -21.00 5.40
CA LEU A 201 -13.51 -20.66 5.76
C LEU A 201 -13.56 -19.62 6.89
N SER A 202 -12.91 -19.94 8.01
CA SER A 202 -12.70 -18.99 9.10
C SER A 202 -11.52 -18.10 8.76
N PHE A 203 -11.60 -16.81 9.13
CA PHE A 203 -10.48 -15.89 9.01
C PHE A 203 -9.29 -16.40 9.84
N SER A 204 -8.15 -16.65 9.19
CA SER A 204 -6.89 -16.93 9.89
C SER A 204 -6.13 -15.64 10.25
N GLY A 205 -6.68 -14.49 9.87
CA GLY A 205 -6.16 -13.16 10.12
C GLY A 205 -5.83 -12.40 8.84
N GLY A 206 -5.56 -11.12 8.97
CA GLY A 206 -4.90 -10.36 7.91
C GLY A 206 -4.21 -9.12 8.43
N VAL A 207 -3.20 -8.66 7.69
CA VAL A 207 -2.32 -7.55 8.08
C VAL A 207 -2.39 -6.49 7.00
N PHE A 208 -2.58 -5.25 7.40
CA PHE A 208 -2.50 -4.09 6.50
C PHE A 208 -1.41 -3.13 6.93
N THR A 209 -0.78 -2.51 5.94
CA THR A 209 0.20 -1.46 6.14
C THR A 209 -0.02 -0.33 5.16
N THR A 210 0.33 0.88 5.57
CA THR A 210 0.30 2.06 4.70
C THR A 210 1.70 2.43 4.26
N THR A 211 1.86 2.77 2.99
CA THR A 211 3.08 3.39 2.49
C THR A 211 2.83 4.88 2.33
N VAL A 212 3.58 5.70 3.08
CA VAL A 212 3.62 7.14 2.84
C VAL A 212 4.72 7.40 1.82
N PRO A 213 4.42 7.86 0.60
CA PRO A 213 5.47 8.23 -0.36
C PRO A 213 6.38 9.26 0.31
N GLU A 214 7.70 9.03 0.25
CA GLU A 214 8.64 9.99 0.83
C GLU A 214 8.35 11.40 0.30
N PRO A 215 8.30 12.43 1.17
CA PRO A 215 8.05 13.78 0.71
C PRO A 215 9.11 14.18 -0.33
N ALA A 216 8.70 14.51 -1.55
CA ALA A 216 9.59 15.02 -2.60
C ALA A 216 10.40 16.25 -2.14
N THR A 217 9.97 16.91 -1.05
CA THR A 217 10.69 17.93 -0.30
C THR A 217 12.05 17.48 0.25
N LEU A 218 12.23 16.23 0.68
CA LEU A 218 13.54 15.72 1.12
C LEU A 218 14.53 15.64 -0.04
N THR A 219 14.09 15.14 -1.20
CA THR A 219 14.88 15.13 -2.44
C THR A 219 15.15 16.55 -2.94
N GLY A 220 14.16 17.44 -2.87
CA GLY A 220 14.30 18.86 -3.20
C GLY A 220 15.29 19.60 -2.29
N LEU A 221 15.26 19.33 -0.98
CA LEU A 221 16.22 19.88 -0.01
C LEU A 221 17.64 19.34 -0.24
N GLY A 222 17.78 18.07 -0.62
CA GLY A 222 19.07 17.48 -1.02
C GLY A 222 19.67 18.20 -2.24
N LEU A 223 18.86 18.49 -3.25
CA LEU A 223 19.27 19.26 -4.44
C LEU A 223 19.64 20.71 -4.11
N VAL A 224 18.87 21.38 -3.24
CA VAL A 224 19.18 22.75 -2.79
C VAL A 224 20.46 22.78 -1.94
N GLY A 225 20.66 21.80 -1.05
CA GLY A 225 21.88 21.66 -0.26
C GLY A 225 23.12 21.46 -1.13
N ALA A 226 23.02 20.63 -2.16
CA ALA A 226 24.09 20.43 -3.15
C ALA A 226 24.38 21.72 -3.95
N ALA A 227 23.34 22.47 -4.35
CA ALA A 227 23.49 23.74 -5.05
C ALA A 227 24.18 24.81 -4.19
N ILE A 228 23.86 24.89 -2.90
CA ILE A 228 24.50 25.81 -1.95
C ILE A 228 25.97 25.42 -1.72
N GLY A 229 26.27 24.12 -1.61
CA GLY A 229 27.64 23.61 -1.48
C GLY A 229 28.53 23.98 -2.67
N ILE A 230 28.02 23.81 -3.91
CA ILE A 230 28.73 24.17 -5.14
C ILE A 230 28.88 25.70 -5.27
N SER A 231 27.86 26.47 -4.89
CA SER A 231 27.88 27.93 -4.89
C SER A 231 28.97 28.51 -3.97
N ARG A 232 29.10 27.97 -2.74
CA ARG A 232 30.16 28.37 -1.80
C ARG A 232 31.56 28.06 -2.34
N ARG A 233 31.74 26.90 -3.00
CA ARG A 233 33.02 26.53 -3.63
C ARG A 233 33.44 27.48 -4.75
N ARG A 234 32.49 28.02 -5.52
CA ARG A 234 32.77 29.00 -6.59
C ARG A 234 33.17 30.39 -6.04
N ARG A 235 32.56 30.84 -4.94
CA ARG A 235 32.95 32.11 -4.28
C ARG A 235 34.38 32.07 -3.74
N ASN A 236 34.77 30.98 -3.08
CA ASN A 236 36.11 30.86 -2.49
C ASN A 236 37.22 30.84 -3.55
N LYS A 237 36.95 30.27 -4.74
CA LYS A 237 37.90 30.31 -5.86
C LYS A 237 38.09 31.72 -6.44
N LYS A 238 37.04 32.54 -6.52
CA LYS A 238 37.14 33.94 -6.99
C LYS A 238 37.90 34.84 -6.00
N LEU A 239 37.70 34.62 -4.70
CA LEU A 239 38.41 35.36 -3.64
C LEU A 239 39.91 35.03 -3.59
N ALA A 240 40.29 33.77 -3.84
CA ALA A 240 41.69 33.37 -3.92
C ALA A 240 42.42 33.96 -5.14
N ALA A 241 41.75 34.04 -6.30
CA ALA A 241 42.33 34.61 -7.51
C ALA A 241 42.63 36.13 -7.38
N HIS A 242 41.86 36.86 -6.57
CA HIS A 242 42.05 38.30 -6.40
C HIS A 242 43.21 38.68 -5.46
N ARG A 243 43.75 37.73 -4.68
CA ARG A 243 44.91 37.95 -3.79
C ARG A 243 46.27 37.75 -4.47
N TYR A 244 46.30 37.20 -5.69
CA TYR A 244 47.53 36.97 -6.45
C TYR A 244 47.79 37.99 -7.57
N SER A 245 47.01 39.07 -7.65
CA SER A 245 47.16 40.13 -8.66
C SER A 245 47.60 41.48 -8.07
N ARG A 246 48.37 41.49 -6.99
CA ARG A 246 49.09 42.67 -6.51
C ARG A 246 50.57 42.37 -6.42
#